data_AF-A0A3N9WHY4-F1
#
_entry.id   AF-A0A3N9WHY4-F1
#
_cell.length_a   1.000
_cell.length_b   1.000
_cell.length_c   1.000
_cell.angle_alpha   90.00
_cell.angle_beta   90.00
_cell.angle_gamma   90.00
#
_symmetry.space_group_name_H-M   'P 1'
#
loop_
_entity.id
_entity.type
_entity.pdbx_description
1 polymer ?
#
loop_
_entity_poly.entity_id
_entity_poly.type
_entity_poly.pdbx_seq_one_letter_code
_entity_poly.pdbx_strand_id
1 'polypeptide(L)'
;MLAAQNPDGEFLDDWWPDFGRRLTSWKALRPHSRADVNVRLVANRDSLATAWHQACAPVKDMDISGVTWEQVRAFAEVVGRLKPTKSGSPVFQSKFCHFLLPRIFPVFDRAAVGGFRTYEIYFNRVKCMWGATHADLQAELIADLARLVEENGQSRLHDGFPVATKITELALIGRRHA
;
A
#
# COMPACT_ATOMS: atom_id res chain seq x y z
N MET A 1 -5.20 0.30 -13.77
CA MET A 1 -4.71 0.49 -12.38
C MET A 1 -4.00 1.85 -12.30
N LEU A 2 -4.06 2.59 -11.18
CA LEU A 2 -3.37 3.91 -11.07
C LEU A 2 -1.86 3.83 -11.29
N ALA A 3 -1.25 2.69 -10.95
CA ALA A 3 0.15 2.39 -11.27
C ALA A 3 0.43 2.36 -12.79
N ALA A 4 -0.55 1.94 -13.60
CA ALA A 4 -0.42 1.92 -15.06
C ALA A 4 -0.48 3.33 -15.67
N GLN A 5 -0.93 4.32 -14.91
CA GLN A 5 -0.95 5.74 -15.32
C GLN A 5 0.35 6.47 -14.92
N ASN A 6 1.25 5.81 -14.19
CA ASN A 6 2.59 6.31 -13.85
C ASN A 6 3.59 5.14 -13.88
N PRO A 7 3.77 4.48 -15.04
CA PRO A 7 4.51 3.23 -15.14
C PRO A 7 5.99 3.37 -14.77
N ASP A 8 6.53 4.58 -14.96
CA ASP A 8 7.93 4.92 -14.72
C ASP A 8 8.14 5.64 -13.40
N GLY A 9 7.08 6.05 -12.68
CA GLY A 9 7.26 6.74 -11.40
C GLY A 9 7.82 8.16 -11.53
N GLU A 10 7.44 8.87 -12.58
CA GLU A 10 7.88 10.26 -12.82
C GLU A 10 7.02 11.28 -12.04
N PHE A 11 5.82 10.87 -11.58
CA PHE A 11 4.94 11.67 -10.72
C PHE A 11 4.63 13.07 -11.29
N LEU A 12 4.39 13.11 -12.61
CA LEU A 12 4.10 14.32 -13.39
C LEU A 12 2.80 15.02 -12.95
N ASP A 13 2.66 16.29 -13.33
CA ASP A 13 1.56 17.16 -12.91
C ASP A 13 0.17 16.68 -13.37
N ASP A 14 0.10 15.97 -14.49
CA ASP A 14 -1.14 15.45 -15.07
C ASP A 14 -1.62 14.16 -14.40
N TRP A 15 -0.72 13.39 -13.80
CA TRP A 15 -1.05 12.18 -13.04
C TRP A 15 -1.68 12.48 -11.67
N TRP A 16 -1.19 13.52 -10.99
CA TRP A 16 -1.55 13.81 -9.60
C TRP A 16 -3.04 14.09 -9.35
N PRO A 17 -3.77 14.85 -10.20
CA PRO A 17 -5.18 15.17 -9.96
C PRO A 17 -6.05 13.94 -9.73
N ASP A 18 -5.83 12.86 -10.48
CA ASP A 18 -6.62 11.63 -10.41
C ASP A 18 -6.24 10.79 -9.19
N PHE A 19 -4.93 10.64 -8.97
CA PHE A 19 -4.40 9.95 -7.81
C PHE A 19 -4.79 10.63 -6.49
N GLY A 20 -4.71 11.96 -6.45
CA GLY A 20 -5.13 12.79 -5.33
C GLY A 20 -6.62 12.63 -5.02
N ARG A 21 -7.50 12.57 -6.03
CA ARG A 21 -8.93 12.28 -5.82
C ARG A 21 -9.13 10.92 -5.15
N ARG A 22 -8.38 9.90 -5.57
CA ARG A 22 -8.44 8.57 -4.95
C ARG A 22 -8.01 8.60 -3.48
N LEU A 23 -6.87 9.23 -3.17
CA LEU A 23 -6.41 9.43 -1.80
C LEU A 23 -7.46 10.15 -0.92
N THR A 24 -8.09 11.19 -1.46
CA THR A 24 -9.17 11.91 -0.76
C THR A 24 -10.37 11.01 -0.49
N SER A 25 -10.81 10.20 -1.47
CA SER A 25 -11.93 9.27 -1.29
C SER A 25 -11.68 8.23 -0.17
N TRP A 26 -10.41 7.86 0.03
CA TRP A 26 -9.97 6.98 1.13
C TRP A 26 -9.66 7.73 2.43
N LYS A 27 -10.02 9.02 2.51
CA LYS A 27 -9.78 9.93 3.64
C LYS A 27 -8.29 10.02 4.03
N ALA A 28 -7.36 9.70 3.11
CA ALA A 28 -5.92 9.64 3.39
C ALA A 28 -5.30 11.01 3.66
N LEU A 29 -5.88 12.07 3.08
CA LEU A 29 -5.36 13.44 3.20
C LEU A 29 -5.68 14.11 4.54
N ARG A 30 -6.65 13.61 5.32
CA ARG A 30 -7.05 14.24 6.59
C ARG A 30 -5.89 14.28 7.61
N PRO A 31 -5.73 15.36 8.40
CA PRO A 31 -6.54 16.60 8.40
C PRO A 31 -6.04 17.66 7.40
N HIS A 32 -4.99 17.38 6.61
CA HIS A 32 -4.42 18.33 5.66
C HIS A 32 -5.33 18.51 4.44
N SER A 33 -5.29 19.69 3.83
CA SER A 33 -5.99 19.95 2.58
C SER A 33 -5.24 19.30 1.40
N ARG A 34 -5.92 19.18 0.26
CA ARG A 34 -5.26 18.74 -0.99
C ARG A 34 -4.18 19.73 -1.44
N ALA A 35 -4.39 21.03 -1.21
CA ALA A 35 -3.42 22.07 -1.56
C ALA A 35 -2.12 21.93 -0.75
N ASP A 36 -2.22 21.67 0.56
CA ASP A 36 -1.05 21.49 1.43
C ASP A 36 -0.18 20.32 0.98
N VAL A 37 -0.81 19.20 0.64
CA VAL A 37 -0.12 18.01 0.14
C VAL A 37 0.46 18.25 -1.26
N ASN A 38 -0.22 19.04 -2.09
CA ASN A 38 0.27 19.39 -3.43
C ASN A 38 1.56 20.22 -3.39
N VAL A 39 1.63 21.23 -2.52
CA VAL A 39 2.86 22.02 -2.33
C VAL A 39 4.03 21.11 -1.96
N ARG A 40 3.78 20.13 -1.08
CA ARG A 40 4.82 19.16 -0.67
C ARG A 40 5.16 18.15 -1.76
N LEU A 41 4.19 17.73 -2.57
CA LEU A 41 4.45 16.87 -3.73
C LEU A 41 5.41 17.56 -4.69
N VAL A 42 5.12 18.80 -5.07
CA VAL A 42 6.00 19.59 -5.95
C VAL A 42 7.40 19.71 -5.34
N ALA A 43 7.49 20.03 -4.05
CA ALA A 43 8.77 20.17 -3.36
C ALA A 43 9.57 18.86 -3.18
N ASN A 44 8.94 17.69 -3.32
CA ASN A 44 9.59 16.38 -3.14
C ASN A 44 9.56 15.52 -4.40
N ARG A 45 9.15 16.06 -5.55
CA ARG A 45 8.95 15.28 -6.79
C ARG A 45 10.20 14.50 -7.20
N ASP A 46 11.34 15.17 -7.29
CA ASP A 46 12.59 14.54 -7.72
C ASP A 46 13.05 13.45 -6.74
N SER A 47 12.88 13.70 -5.44
CA SER A 47 13.16 12.69 -4.41
C SER A 47 12.22 11.50 -4.52
N LEU A 48 10.96 11.73 -4.87
CA LEU A 48 9.95 10.67 -5.00
C LEU A 48 10.24 9.81 -6.22
N ALA A 49 10.56 10.42 -7.37
CA ALA A 49 10.96 9.73 -8.60
C ALA A 49 12.25 8.94 -8.38
N THR A 50 13.28 9.56 -7.81
CA THR A 50 14.55 8.89 -7.49
C THR A 50 14.33 7.68 -6.58
N ALA A 51 13.57 7.86 -5.49
CA ALA A 51 13.31 6.77 -4.56
C ALA A 51 12.46 5.67 -5.21
N TRP A 52 11.52 5.99 -6.10
CA TRP A 52 10.77 5.00 -6.86
C TRP A 52 11.69 4.15 -7.73
N HIS A 53 12.53 4.78 -8.56
CA HIS A 53 13.45 4.10 -9.47
C HIS A 53 14.45 3.20 -8.74
N GLN A 54 14.92 3.63 -7.57
CA GLN A 54 15.88 2.87 -6.78
C GLN A 54 15.25 1.75 -5.94
N ALA A 55 14.07 2.00 -5.35
CA ALA A 55 13.50 1.14 -4.32
C ALA A 55 12.34 0.28 -4.81
N CYS A 56 11.51 0.82 -5.72
CA CYS A 56 10.23 0.22 -6.11
C CYS A 56 10.27 -0.39 -7.51
N ALA A 57 10.82 0.31 -8.49
CA ALA A 57 10.89 -0.17 -9.88
C ALA A 57 11.56 -1.56 -10.01
N PRO A 58 12.66 -1.88 -9.29
CA PRO A 58 13.32 -3.19 -9.42
C PRO A 58 12.48 -4.37 -8.89
N VAL A 59 11.48 -4.11 -8.04
CA VAL A 59 10.68 -5.14 -7.37
C VAL A 59 9.19 -5.04 -7.70
N LYS A 60 8.78 -4.15 -8.60
CA LYS A 60 7.38 -3.76 -8.83
C LYS A 60 6.44 -4.92 -9.19
N ASP A 61 6.97 -5.97 -9.81
CA ASP A 61 6.23 -7.15 -10.25
C ASP A 61 6.18 -8.27 -9.19
N MET A 62 6.89 -8.11 -8.09
CA MET A 62 6.88 -9.02 -6.95
C MET A 62 5.64 -8.79 -6.06
N ASP A 63 5.49 -9.64 -5.04
CA ASP A 63 4.60 -9.38 -3.91
C ASP A 63 5.38 -9.23 -2.60
N ILE A 64 4.66 -8.97 -1.51
CA ILE A 64 5.23 -8.77 -0.19
C ILE A 64 6.11 -9.95 0.29
N SER A 65 5.94 -11.15 -0.24
CA SER A 65 6.78 -12.33 0.10
C SER A 65 8.18 -12.19 -0.50
N GLY A 66 8.30 -11.59 -1.68
CA GLY A 66 9.56 -11.39 -2.41
C GLY A 66 10.37 -10.16 -2.01
N VAL A 67 9.82 -9.28 -1.16
CA VAL A 67 10.40 -7.95 -0.89
C VAL A 67 10.68 -7.74 0.60
N THR A 68 11.82 -7.17 0.97
CA THR A 68 12.13 -6.74 2.35
C THR A 68 11.77 -5.28 2.56
N TRP A 69 11.60 -4.87 3.82
CA TRP A 69 11.34 -3.46 4.13
C TRP A 69 12.48 -2.56 3.67
N GLU A 70 13.73 -2.97 3.88
CA GLU A 70 14.94 -2.21 3.52
C GLU A 70 14.97 -1.86 2.03
N GLN A 71 14.51 -2.77 1.17
CA GLN A 71 14.45 -2.54 -0.28
C GLN A 71 13.49 -1.39 -0.64
N VAL A 72 12.36 -1.27 0.06
CA VAL A 72 11.28 -0.32 -0.29
C VAL A 72 11.17 0.89 0.66
N ARG A 73 11.94 0.89 1.76
CA ARG A 73 11.86 1.88 2.83
C ARG A 73 12.04 3.30 2.31
N ALA A 74 13.04 3.53 1.45
CA ALA A 74 13.40 4.86 0.97
C ALA A 74 12.21 5.55 0.28
N PHE A 75 11.47 4.82 -0.57
CA PHE A 75 10.27 5.35 -1.22
C PHE A 75 9.19 5.70 -0.20
N ALA A 76 8.91 4.77 0.72
CA ALA A 76 7.89 4.98 1.73
C ALA A 76 8.24 6.20 2.62
N GLU A 77 9.50 6.41 2.97
CA GLU A 77 9.95 7.56 3.76
C GLU A 77 9.72 8.88 3.02
N VAL A 78 10.03 8.96 1.72
CA VAL A 78 9.77 10.15 0.91
C VAL A 78 8.26 10.43 0.84
N VAL A 79 7.44 9.40 0.64
CA VAL A 79 5.97 9.53 0.68
C VAL A 79 5.51 10.12 2.03
N GLY A 80 6.10 9.68 3.15
CA GLY A 80 5.79 10.23 4.48
C GLY A 80 5.99 11.74 4.59
N ARG A 81 6.94 12.32 3.84
CA ARG A 81 7.23 13.77 3.80
C ARG A 81 6.14 14.58 3.11
N LEU A 82 5.33 13.95 2.25
CA LEU A 82 4.20 14.61 1.59
C LEU A 82 3.09 14.98 2.58
N LYS A 83 3.00 14.23 3.68
CA LYS A 83 2.02 14.48 4.74
C LYS A 83 2.59 14.15 6.14
N PRO A 84 3.51 14.98 6.65
CA PRO A 84 3.95 14.90 8.04
C PRO A 84 2.77 14.96 9.00
N THR A 85 2.81 14.09 10.00
CA THR A 85 1.85 14.04 11.10
C THR A 85 2.60 14.10 12.41
N LYS A 86 2.03 14.77 13.42
CA LYS A 86 2.66 14.89 14.76
C LYS A 86 2.97 13.54 15.40
N SER A 87 2.19 12.51 15.08
CA SER A 87 2.31 11.16 15.64
C SER A 87 3.08 10.18 14.76
N GLY A 88 3.60 10.60 13.60
CA GLY A 88 4.26 9.68 12.66
C GLY A 88 3.32 8.59 12.11
N SER A 89 2.02 8.88 11.99
CA SER A 89 1.02 7.91 11.57
C SER A 89 1.27 7.40 10.13
N PRO A 90 1.31 6.07 9.91
CA PRO A 90 1.59 5.50 8.59
C PRO A 90 0.35 5.38 7.69
N VAL A 91 -0.80 5.92 8.08
CA VAL A 91 -2.07 5.80 7.31
C VAL A 91 -1.95 6.41 5.91
N PHE A 92 -1.38 7.61 5.80
CA PHE A 92 -1.21 8.24 4.48
C PHE A 92 -0.19 7.49 3.64
N GLN A 93 0.98 7.22 4.23
CA GLN A 93 2.09 6.52 3.60
C GLN A 93 1.66 5.18 3.03
N SER A 94 1.01 4.35 3.86
CA SER A 94 0.53 3.03 3.42
C SER A 94 -0.48 3.10 2.29
N LYS A 95 -1.46 4.02 2.33
CA LYS A 95 -2.47 4.15 1.26
C LYS A 95 -1.86 4.64 -0.05
N PHE A 96 -0.96 5.62 0.02
CA PHE A 96 -0.24 6.10 -1.15
C PHE A 96 0.59 4.99 -1.78
N CYS A 97 1.43 4.31 -0.99
CA CYS A 97 2.26 3.23 -1.49
C CYS A 97 1.41 2.06 -2.02
N HIS A 98 0.31 1.71 -1.33
CA HIS A 98 -0.61 0.65 -1.75
C HIS A 98 -1.28 0.92 -3.09
N PHE A 99 -1.66 2.17 -3.40
CA PHE A 99 -2.25 2.46 -4.71
C PHE A 99 -1.28 2.31 -5.88
N LEU A 100 0.02 2.38 -5.62
CA LEU A 100 1.06 2.18 -6.62
C LEU A 100 1.51 0.72 -6.71
N LEU A 101 1.82 0.10 -5.58
CA LEU A 101 2.30 -1.29 -5.52
C LEU A 101 1.47 -2.09 -4.51
N PRO A 102 0.21 -2.42 -4.85
CA PRO A 102 -0.74 -3.00 -3.91
C PRO A 102 -0.28 -4.37 -3.39
N ARG A 103 0.42 -5.16 -4.21
CA ARG A 103 0.93 -6.48 -3.86
C ARG A 103 2.07 -6.45 -2.84
N ILE A 104 2.73 -5.30 -2.68
CA ILE A 104 3.89 -5.11 -1.81
C ILE A 104 3.51 -4.36 -0.53
N PHE A 105 2.79 -3.25 -0.66
CA PHE A 105 2.50 -2.38 0.48
C PHE A 105 1.12 -2.67 1.08
N PRO A 106 1.04 -3.22 2.30
CA PRO A 106 -0.24 -3.41 2.98
C PRO A 106 -0.79 -2.06 3.44
N VAL A 107 -2.12 -1.95 3.47
CA VAL A 107 -2.86 -0.77 3.91
C VAL A 107 -2.91 -0.74 5.43
N PHE A 108 -2.39 0.33 6.02
CA PHE A 108 -2.51 0.54 7.44
C PHE A 108 -3.81 1.27 7.80
N ASP A 109 -4.67 0.62 8.58
CA ASP A 109 -5.84 1.23 9.20
C ASP A 109 -5.82 1.04 10.72
N ARG A 110 -5.58 2.14 11.46
CA ARG A 110 -5.51 2.11 12.93
C ARG A 110 -6.79 1.57 13.58
N ALA A 111 -7.95 1.86 12.99
CA ALA A 111 -9.23 1.41 13.53
C ALA A 111 -9.39 -0.10 13.34
N ALA A 112 -8.89 -0.63 12.23
CA ALA A 112 -9.05 -2.03 11.87
C ALA A 112 -7.97 -2.94 12.50
N VAL A 113 -6.69 -2.57 12.41
CA VAL A 113 -5.57 -3.46 12.82
C VAL A 113 -4.90 -3.10 14.14
N GLY A 114 -5.20 -1.93 14.72
CA GLY A 114 -4.63 -1.51 16.01
C GLY A 114 -3.56 -0.42 15.87
N GLY A 115 -2.88 -0.14 16.97
CA GLY A 115 -1.72 0.75 16.99
C GLY A 115 -0.46 -0.03 16.65
N PHE A 116 0.24 0.36 15.59
CA PHE A 116 1.62 -0.04 15.36
C PHE A 116 2.52 1.20 15.46
N ARG A 117 3.74 1.02 15.97
CA ARG A 117 4.66 2.14 16.25
C ARG A 117 5.23 2.76 14.97
N THR A 118 5.47 1.94 13.94
CA THR A 118 6.01 2.37 12.64
C THR A 118 5.37 1.58 11.50
N TYR A 119 5.48 2.09 10.27
CA TYR A 119 5.01 1.34 9.09
C TYR A 119 5.80 0.05 8.88
N GLU A 120 7.10 0.09 9.14
CA GLU A 120 8.01 -1.06 9.07
C GLU A 120 7.53 -2.25 9.90
N ILE A 121 7.19 -2.01 11.17
CA ILE A 121 6.73 -3.08 12.07
C ILE A 121 5.44 -3.70 11.51
N TYR A 122 4.55 -2.88 10.95
CA TYR A 122 3.33 -3.38 10.33
C TYR A 122 3.60 -4.16 9.04
N PHE A 123 4.46 -3.64 8.15
CA PHE A 123 4.89 -4.33 6.93
C PHE A 123 5.47 -5.70 7.25
N ASN A 124 6.44 -5.76 8.17
CA ASN A 124 7.08 -7.01 8.58
C ASN A 124 6.10 -7.95 9.26
N ARG A 125 5.14 -7.44 10.05
CA ARG A 125 4.10 -8.28 10.65
C ARG A 125 3.25 -8.96 9.58
N VAL A 126 2.80 -8.23 8.56
CA VAL A 126 2.01 -8.79 7.46
C VAL A 126 2.84 -9.84 6.70
N LYS A 127 4.07 -9.48 6.32
CA LYS A 127 5.00 -10.40 5.63
C LYS A 127 5.24 -11.69 6.42
N CYS A 128 5.58 -11.59 7.71
CA CYS A 128 5.84 -12.75 8.56
C CYS A 128 4.59 -13.61 8.78
N MET A 129 3.42 -13.00 8.95
CA MET A 129 2.17 -13.76 9.11
C MET A 129 1.84 -14.56 7.85
N TRP A 130 1.98 -13.95 6.67
CA TRP A 130 1.81 -14.66 5.41
C TRP A 130 2.84 -15.78 5.28
N GLY A 131 4.13 -15.47 5.45
CA GLY A 131 5.22 -16.43 5.33
C GLY A 131 5.19 -17.59 6.35
N ALA A 132 4.56 -17.40 7.51
CA ALA A 132 4.36 -18.46 8.51
C ALA A 132 3.11 -19.33 8.24
N THR A 133 2.25 -18.94 7.29
CA THR A 133 1.09 -19.73 6.88
C THR A 133 1.54 -20.86 5.95
N HIS A 134 1.16 -22.10 6.23
CA HIS A 134 1.54 -23.26 5.42
C HIS A 134 1.06 -23.10 3.97
N ALA A 135 1.85 -23.59 2.99
CA ALA A 135 1.57 -23.39 1.58
C ALA A 135 0.19 -23.91 1.14
N ASP A 136 -0.24 -25.07 1.67
CA ASP A 136 -1.56 -25.64 1.37
C ASP A 136 -2.69 -24.72 1.86
N LEU A 137 -2.56 -24.15 3.06
CA LEU A 137 -3.53 -23.22 3.61
C LEU A 137 -3.49 -21.86 2.87
N GLN A 138 -2.31 -21.41 2.42
CA GLN A 138 -2.23 -20.24 1.54
C GLN A 138 -3.03 -20.47 0.26
N ALA A 139 -2.86 -21.63 -0.39
CA ALA A 139 -3.57 -21.98 -1.61
C ALA A 139 -5.10 -22.04 -1.39
N GLU A 140 -5.55 -22.64 -0.29
CA GLU A 140 -6.96 -22.68 0.10
C GLU A 140 -7.55 -21.27 0.29
N LEU A 141 -6.88 -20.42 1.07
CA LEU A 141 -7.33 -19.05 1.32
C LEU A 141 -7.34 -18.18 0.04
N ILE A 142 -6.38 -18.40 -0.87
CA ILE A 142 -6.35 -17.74 -2.18
C ILE A 142 -7.58 -18.18 -3.00
N ALA A 143 -7.85 -19.49 -3.07
CA ALA A 143 -8.97 -20.02 -3.82
C ALA A 143 -10.32 -19.54 -3.27
N ASP A 144 -10.46 -19.52 -1.94
CA ASP A 144 -11.67 -19.00 -1.28
C ASP A 144 -11.87 -17.51 -1.54
N LEU A 145 -10.81 -16.70 -1.44
CA LEU A 145 -10.91 -15.28 -1.74
C LEU A 145 -11.30 -15.04 -3.20
N ALA A 146 -10.68 -15.76 -4.14
CA ALA A 146 -11.01 -15.66 -5.56
C ALA A 146 -12.48 -16.02 -5.80
N ARG A 147 -12.93 -17.16 -5.28
CA ARG A 147 -14.32 -17.62 -5.36
C ARG A 147 -15.29 -16.57 -4.80
N LEU A 148 -15.03 -16.04 -3.60
CA LEU A 148 -15.89 -15.03 -2.98
C LEU A 148 -15.96 -13.73 -3.80
N VAL A 149 -14.82 -13.26 -4.34
CA VAL A 149 -14.79 -12.05 -5.17
C VAL A 149 -15.53 -12.27 -6.49
N GLU A 150 -15.42 -13.46 -7.08
CA GLU A 150 -16.06 -13.79 -8.36
C GLU A 150 -17.56 -14.02 -8.23
N GLU A 151 -18.01 -14.69 -7.17
CA GLU A 151 -19.44 -14.89 -6.88
C GLU A 151 -20.17 -13.57 -6.58
N ASN A 152 -19.49 -12.62 -5.93
CA ASN A 152 -20.05 -11.31 -5.58
C ASN A 152 -19.73 -10.22 -6.62
N GLY A 153 -18.92 -10.55 -7.62
CA GLY A 153 -18.46 -9.65 -8.68
C GLY A 153 -19.02 -10.02 -10.04
N GLN A 154 -18.72 -9.20 -11.05
CA GLN A 154 -19.08 -9.48 -12.46
C GLN A 154 -17.89 -10.02 -13.27
N SER A 155 -16.74 -10.25 -12.63
CA SER A 155 -15.48 -10.55 -13.32
C SER A 155 -14.55 -11.39 -12.47
N ARG A 156 -13.70 -12.17 -13.15
CA ARG A 156 -12.58 -12.92 -12.58
C ARG A 156 -11.70 -12.03 -11.69
N LEU A 157 -11.12 -12.60 -10.64
CA LEU A 157 -10.12 -11.89 -9.83
C LEU A 157 -8.95 -11.45 -10.72
N HIS A 158 -8.62 -10.16 -10.67
CA HIS A 158 -7.52 -9.59 -11.46
C HIS A 158 -6.17 -10.12 -10.97
N ASP A 159 -5.27 -10.51 -11.87
CA ASP A 159 -3.96 -11.11 -11.52
C ASP A 159 -3.08 -10.21 -10.63
N GLY A 160 -3.19 -8.90 -10.80
CA GLY A 160 -2.52 -7.91 -9.95
C GLY A 160 -3.17 -7.69 -8.57
N PHE A 161 -4.22 -8.44 -8.21
CA PHE A 161 -4.90 -8.29 -6.93
C PHE A 161 -3.95 -8.67 -5.77
N PRO A 162 -3.89 -7.88 -4.68
CA PRO A 162 -2.89 -8.05 -3.64
C PRO A 162 -3.24 -9.13 -2.60
N VAL A 163 -3.44 -10.36 -3.06
CA VAL A 163 -4.02 -11.48 -2.30
C VAL A 163 -3.35 -11.69 -0.94
N ALA A 164 -2.02 -11.87 -0.91
CA ALA A 164 -1.25 -12.12 0.32
C ALA A 164 -1.47 -11.04 1.39
N THR A 165 -1.41 -9.76 0.99
CA THR A 165 -1.63 -8.65 1.92
C THR A 165 -3.08 -8.59 2.41
N LYS A 166 -4.06 -8.83 1.54
CA LYS A 166 -5.49 -8.73 1.89
C LYS A 166 -5.96 -9.84 2.81
N ILE A 167 -5.57 -11.08 2.54
CA ILE A 167 -5.86 -12.21 3.43
C ILE A 167 -5.30 -11.92 4.83
N THR A 168 -4.05 -11.47 4.89
CA THR A 168 -3.39 -11.20 6.18
C THR A 168 -4.01 -10.01 6.91
N GLU A 169 -4.39 -8.95 6.20
CA GLU A 169 -5.13 -7.81 6.75
C GLU A 169 -6.48 -8.25 7.33
N LEU A 170 -7.25 -9.06 6.59
CA LEU A 170 -8.53 -9.60 7.07
C LEU A 170 -8.35 -10.43 8.33
N ALA A 171 -7.33 -11.29 8.39
CA ALA A 171 -7.02 -12.06 9.59
C ALA A 171 -6.64 -11.17 10.79
N LEU A 172 -5.87 -10.10 10.57
CA LEU A 172 -5.52 -9.13 11.61
C LEU A 172 -6.75 -8.38 12.15
N ILE A 173 -7.66 -7.98 11.25
CA ILE A 173 -8.92 -7.34 11.61
C ILE A 173 -9.78 -8.32 12.40
N GLY A 174 -9.96 -9.55 11.89
CA GLY A 174 -10.75 -10.59 12.56
C GLY A 174 -10.29 -10.85 13.98
N ARG A 175 -8.97 -10.97 14.22
CA ARG A 175 -8.40 -11.15 15.57
C ARG A 175 -8.72 -10.02 16.56
N ARG A 176 -8.97 -8.81 16.06
CA ARG A 176 -9.31 -7.67 16.91
C ARG A 176 -10.80 -7.63 17.26
N HIS A 177 -11.63 -8.23 16.42
CA HIS A 177 -13.09 -8.22 16.52
C HIS A 177 -13.68 -9.57 16.98
N ALA A 178 -12.83 -10.55 17.27
CA ALA A 178 -13.17 -11.80 17.96
C ALA A 178 -13.14 -11.60 19.48
#